data_AF-A0A258Q9J9-F1
#
_entry.id   AF-A0A258Q9J9-F1
#
_cell.length_a   1.000
_cell.length_b   1.000
_cell.length_c   1.000
_cell.angle_alpha   90.00
_cell.angle_beta   90.00
_cell.angle_gamma   90.00
#
_symmetry.space_group_name_H-M   'P 1'
#
loop_
_entity.id
_entity.type
_entity.pdbx_description
1 polymer ?
#
loop_
_entity_poly.entity_id
_entity_poly.type
_entity_poly.pdbx_seq_one_letter_code
_entity_poly.pdbx_strand_id
1 'polypeptide(L)'
;VESNRDAADAVLEGKVDAAIIPTPIAAGYPSLNTVTTTEPLPFLAVSVSPNVPPATAKALQNALISLSQTPAGEALLKASQLRAFTIANDQEYAGSEKLLEGTFGY
;
A
#
# COMPACT_ATOMS: atom_id res chain seq x y z
N VAL A 1 0.55 -15.26 -12.12
CA VAL A 1 -0.08 -14.13 -11.39
C VAL A 1 0.99 -13.08 -11.25
N GLU A 2 0.90 -11.97 -11.99
CA GLU A 2 1.93 -10.93 -12.01
C GLU A 2 1.56 -9.74 -11.13
N SER A 3 0.27 -9.60 -10.78
CA SER A 3 -0.25 -8.57 -9.89
C SER A 3 -1.29 -9.08 -8.89
N ASN A 4 -1.55 -8.31 -7.84
CA ASN A 4 -2.65 -8.58 -6.89
C ASN A 4 -4.03 -8.55 -7.56
N ARG A 5 -4.19 -7.82 -8.66
CA ARG A 5 -5.45 -7.79 -9.43
C ARG A 5 -5.62 -9.07 -10.23
N ASP A 6 -4.54 -9.56 -10.86
CA ASP A 6 -4.55 -10.85 -11.55
C ASP A 6 -4.88 -12.00 -10.58
N ALA A 7 -4.48 -11.87 -9.30
CA ALA A 7 -4.80 -12.84 -8.27
C ALA A 7 -6.31 -12.88 -7.97
N ALA A 8 -6.94 -11.70 -7.89
CA ALA A 8 -8.39 -11.57 -7.75
C ALA A 8 -9.12 -12.16 -8.97
N ASP A 9 -8.67 -11.83 -10.17
CA ASP A 9 -9.27 -12.32 -11.42
C ASP A 9 -9.15 -13.84 -11.53
N ALA A 10 -7.99 -14.42 -11.16
CA ALA A 10 -7.78 -15.87 -11.17
C ALA A 10 -8.74 -16.62 -10.24
N VAL A 11 -9.09 -16.05 -9.08
CA VAL A 11 -10.10 -16.63 -8.17
C VAL A 11 -11.49 -16.58 -8.82
N LEU A 12 -11.87 -15.42 -9.38
CA LEU A 12 -13.20 -15.24 -10.00
C LEU A 12 -13.40 -16.11 -11.24
N GLU A 13 -12.33 -16.35 -12.00
CA GLU A 13 -12.33 -17.22 -13.18
C GLU A 13 -12.24 -18.72 -12.81
N GLY A 14 -12.12 -19.05 -11.52
CA GLY A 14 -11.98 -20.43 -11.04
C GLY A 14 -10.65 -21.10 -11.42
N LYS A 15 -9.62 -20.31 -11.75
CA LYS A 15 -8.27 -20.81 -12.03
C LYS A 15 -7.53 -21.23 -10.77
N VAL A 16 -7.92 -20.67 -9.61
CA VAL A 16 -7.42 -21.02 -8.28
C VAL A 16 -8.58 -21.02 -7.28
N ASP A 17 -8.46 -21.79 -6.19
CA ASP A 17 -9.50 -21.87 -5.15
C ASP A 17 -9.53 -20.64 -4.22
N ALA A 18 -8.37 -20.04 -3.97
CA ALA A 18 -8.21 -18.86 -3.12
C ALA A 18 -6.90 -18.11 -3.43
N ALA A 19 -6.84 -16.84 -3.05
CA ALA A 19 -5.64 -16.02 -3.15
C ALA A 19 -5.52 -15.04 -1.96
N ILE A 20 -4.28 -14.66 -1.62
CA ILE A 20 -4.02 -13.57 -0.68
C ILE A 20 -4.05 -12.27 -1.48
N ILE A 21 -4.97 -11.37 -1.12
CA ILE A 21 -5.20 -10.11 -1.84
C ILE A 21 -5.21 -8.98 -0.81
N PRO A 22 -4.46 -7.88 -1.01
CA PRO A 22 -4.53 -6.72 -0.13
C PRO A 22 -5.95 -6.19 0.03
N THR A 23 -6.38 -5.91 1.26
CA THR A 23 -7.74 -5.46 1.58
C THR A 23 -8.24 -4.32 0.69
N PRO A 24 -7.44 -3.26 0.38
CA PRO A 24 -7.92 -2.19 -0.50
C PRO A 24 -8.18 -2.63 -1.94
N ILE A 25 -7.48 -3.68 -2.41
CA ILE A 25 -7.72 -4.25 -3.74
C ILE A 25 -8.95 -5.13 -3.69
N ALA A 26 -9.07 -6.03 -2.71
CA ALA A 26 -10.23 -6.91 -2.55
C ALA A 26 -11.55 -6.14 -2.44
N ALA A 27 -11.54 -4.96 -1.82
CA ALA A 27 -12.72 -4.08 -1.73
C ALA A 27 -13.29 -3.64 -3.10
N GLY A 28 -12.49 -3.69 -4.17
CA GLY A 28 -12.93 -3.43 -5.54
C GLY A 28 -13.63 -4.61 -6.23
N TYR A 29 -13.65 -5.80 -5.62
CA TYR A 29 -14.17 -7.03 -6.20
C TYR A 29 -15.32 -7.60 -5.35
N PRO A 30 -16.56 -7.09 -5.50
CA PRO A 30 -17.68 -7.46 -4.65
C PRO A 30 -18.11 -8.94 -4.76
N SER A 31 -17.67 -9.63 -5.82
CA SER A 31 -17.94 -11.05 -6.05
C SER A 31 -16.95 -11.99 -5.35
N LEU A 32 -15.89 -11.46 -4.73
CA LEU A 32 -14.99 -12.26 -3.90
C LEU A 32 -15.59 -12.48 -2.51
N ASN A 33 -15.54 -13.72 -2.03
CA ASN A 33 -15.85 -14.04 -0.65
C ASN A 33 -14.58 -14.01 0.19
N THR A 34 -14.57 -13.20 1.26
CA THR A 34 -13.44 -13.15 2.18
C THR A 34 -13.48 -14.36 3.11
N VAL A 35 -12.41 -15.18 3.08
CA VAL A 35 -12.28 -16.36 3.96
C VAL A 35 -11.71 -15.96 5.32
N THR A 36 -10.63 -15.16 5.33
CA THR A 36 -9.97 -14.66 6.55
C THR A 36 -9.18 -13.39 6.25
N THR A 37 -8.75 -12.69 7.30
CA THR A 37 -7.86 -11.51 7.22
C THR A 37 -6.69 -11.67 8.18
N THR A 38 -5.53 -11.13 7.81
CA THR A 38 -4.38 -11.04 8.71
C THR A 38 -4.59 -9.94 9.76
N GLU A 39 -3.71 -9.90 10.76
CA GLU A 39 -3.58 -8.69 11.59
C GLU A 39 -3.25 -7.48 10.70
N PRO A 40 -3.80 -6.29 10.99
CA PRO A 40 -3.50 -5.10 10.22
C PRO A 40 -2.03 -4.71 10.35
N LEU A 41 -1.39 -4.44 9.22
CA LEU A 41 -0.05 -3.86 9.15
C LEU A 41 -0.15 -2.41 8.67
N PRO A 42 0.85 -1.56 8.99
CA PRO A 42 0.97 -0.24 8.38
C PRO A 42 0.88 -0.32 6.86
N PHE A 43 0.24 0.68 6.26
CA PHE A 43 0.11 0.76 4.81
C PHE A 43 1.44 1.13 4.14
N LEU A 44 1.50 1.15 2.80
CA LEU A 44 2.72 1.45 2.06
C LEU A 44 3.31 2.82 2.45
N ALA A 45 4.63 2.84 2.70
CA ALA A 45 5.40 4.06 2.94
C ALA A 45 6.08 4.56 1.66
N VAL A 46 6.27 5.88 1.58
CA VAL A 46 7.21 6.50 0.63
C VAL A 46 8.52 6.76 1.36
N SER A 47 9.60 6.10 0.94
CA SER A 47 10.94 6.34 1.46
C SER A 47 11.78 7.12 0.46
N VAL A 48 12.80 7.82 0.96
CA VAL A 48 13.78 8.54 0.14
C VAL A 48 15.18 8.10 0.54
N SER A 49 16.10 8.11 -0.43
CA SER A 49 17.51 7.81 -0.14
C SER A 49 18.09 8.81 0.86
N PRO A 50 18.95 8.37 1.81
CA PRO A 50 19.65 9.27 2.73
C PRO A 50 20.57 10.27 2.01
N ASN A 51 20.89 10.04 0.72
CA ASN A 51 21.69 10.96 -0.09
C ASN A 51 20.88 12.14 -0.64
N VAL A 52 19.55 12.13 -0.52
CA VAL A 52 18.71 13.27 -0.93
C VAL A 52 18.89 14.41 0.08
N PRO A 53 19.16 15.66 -0.37
CA PRO A 53 19.31 16.78 0.54
C PRO A 53 18.09 16.95 1.46
N PRO A 54 18.28 17.23 2.76
CA PRO A 54 17.18 17.30 3.72
C PRO A 54 16.07 18.29 3.34
N ALA A 55 16.44 19.44 2.76
CA ALA A 55 15.48 20.43 2.28
C ALA A 55 14.59 19.88 1.15
N THR A 56 15.16 19.10 0.23
CA THR A 56 14.43 18.46 -0.87
C THR A 56 13.50 17.37 -0.35
N ALA A 57 13.98 16.51 0.56
CA ALA A 57 13.15 15.49 1.19
C ALA A 57 11.95 16.11 1.93
N LYS A 58 12.19 17.22 2.67
CA LYS A 58 11.12 17.93 3.36
C LYS A 58 10.12 18.57 2.40
N ALA A 59 10.59 19.17 1.31
CA ALA A 59 9.72 19.73 0.27
C ALA A 59 8.84 18.66 -0.37
N LEU A 60 9.40 17.47 -0.66
CA LEU A 60 8.64 16.35 -1.21
C LEU A 60 7.59 15.84 -0.21
N GLN A 61 7.96 15.65 1.06
CA GLN A 61 7.02 15.26 2.11
C GLN A 61 5.85 16.25 2.19
N ASN A 62 6.14 17.55 2.25
CA ASN A 62 5.13 18.60 2.32
C ASN A 62 4.20 18.57 1.10
N ALA A 63 4.76 18.40 -0.10
CA ALA A 63 3.96 18.31 -1.33
C ALA A 63 2.99 17.12 -1.31
N LEU A 64 3.44 15.94 -0.85
CA LEU A 64 2.60 14.74 -0.78
C LEU A 64 1.46 14.87 0.23
N ILE A 65 1.74 15.36 1.44
CA ILE A 65 0.70 15.50 2.49
C ILE A 65 -0.32 16.60 2.17
N SER A 66 0.05 17.58 1.34
CA SER A 66 -0.83 18.66 0.89
C SER A 66 -1.62 18.34 -0.38
N LEU A 67 -1.52 17.13 -0.96
CA LEU A 67 -2.21 16.81 -2.22
C LEU A 67 -3.73 17.03 -2.17
N SER A 68 -4.37 16.71 -1.04
CA SER A 68 -5.82 16.91 -0.85
C SER A 68 -6.25 18.38 -0.81
N GLN A 69 -5.31 19.33 -0.79
CA GLN A 69 -5.59 20.76 -0.74
C GLN A 69 -5.76 21.38 -2.14
N THR A 70 -5.56 20.60 -3.21
CA THR A 70 -5.66 21.09 -4.58
C THR A 70 -6.52 20.16 -5.44
N PRO A 71 -7.29 20.67 -6.43
CA PRO A 71 -8.08 19.82 -7.32
C PRO A 71 -7.24 18.79 -8.09
N ALA A 72 -6.04 19.17 -8.51
CA ALA A 72 -5.12 18.26 -9.21
C ALA A 72 -4.59 17.16 -8.28
N GLY A 73 -4.27 17.49 -7.02
CA GLY A 73 -3.81 16.50 -6.05
C GLY A 73 -4.93 15.57 -5.58
N GLU A 74 -6.16 16.06 -5.42
CA GLU A 74 -7.34 15.21 -5.18
C GLU A 74 -7.58 14.23 -6.34
N ALA A 75 -7.46 14.71 -7.60
CA ALA A 75 -7.57 13.86 -8.77
C ALA A 75 -6.49 12.76 -8.79
N LEU A 76 -5.26 13.09 -8.42
CA LEU A 76 -4.15 12.13 -8.31
C LEU A 76 -4.39 11.10 -7.21
N LEU A 77 -4.84 11.53 -6.02
CA LEU A 77 -5.17 10.62 -4.91
C LEU A 77 -6.27 9.65 -5.32
N LYS A 78 -7.34 10.14 -5.95
CA LYS A 78 -8.43 9.30 -6.47
C LYS A 78 -7.96 8.30 -7.51
N ALA A 79 -7.17 8.73 -8.50
CA ALA A 79 -6.61 7.85 -9.52
C ALA A 79 -5.71 6.76 -8.93
N SER A 80 -5.04 7.06 -7.82
CA SER A 80 -4.18 6.14 -7.08
C SER A 80 -4.94 5.27 -6.06
N GLN A 81 -6.27 5.43 -5.93
CA GLN A 81 -7.09 4.79 -4.90
C GLN A 81 -6.61 5.09 -3.46
N LEU A 82 -6.04 6.29 -3.27
CA LEU A 82 -5.57 6.80 -1.98
C LEU A 82 -6.50 7.90 -1.47
N ARG A 83 -6.55 8.08 -0.15
CA ARG A 83 -7.28 9.19 0.49
C ARG A 83 -6.38 10.37 0.82
N ALA A 84 -5.17 10.09 1.31
CA ALA A 84 -4.17 11.08 1.68
C ALA A 84 -2.81 10.41 1.87
N PHE A 85 -1.75 11.23 1.91
CA PHE A 85 -0.48 10.87 2.53
C PHE A 85 -0.44 11.49 3.92
N THR A 86 0.13 10.77 4.88
CA THR A 86 0.37 11.26 6.24
C THR A 86 1.85 11.20 6.57
N ILE A 87 2.26 11.96 7.58
CA ILE A 87 3.60 11.79 8.15
C ILE A 87 3.65 10.38 8.76
N ALA A 88 4.71 9.66 8.45
CA ALA A 88 5.02 8.35 9.01
C ALA A 88 6.34 8.43 9.78
N ASN A 89 6.56 7.49 10.70
CA ASN A 89 7.82 7.36 11.42
C ASN A 89 8.23 5.89 11.56
N ASP A 90 9.53 5.64 11.79
CA ASP A 90 10.09 4.29 11.79
C ASP A 90 9.49 3.38 12.87
N GLN A 91 9.00 3.93 13.98
CA GLN A 91 8.36 3.12 15.04
C GLN A 91 7.04 2.52 14.59
N GLU A 92 6.33 3.14 13.65
CA GLU A 92 5.08 2.59 13.10
C GLU A 92 5.33 1.28 12.35
N TYR A 93 6.54 1.07 11.82
CA TYR A 93 6.93 -0.12 11.06
C TYR A 93 7.78 -1.11 11.86
N ALA A 94 8.15 -0.77 13.10
CA ALA A 94 8.99 -1.61 13.95
C ALA A 94 8.36 -2.99 14.19
N GLY A 95 9.18 -4.04 14.10
CA GLY A 95 8.75 -5.44 14.19
C GLY A 95 8.42 -6.06 12.83
N SER A 96 8.19 -5.25 11.77
CA SER A 96 7.95 -5.76 10.41
C SER A 96 9.18 -6.45 9.83
N GLU A 97 10.39 -6.10 10.30
CA GLU A 97 11.63 -6.78 9.94
C GLU A 97 11.62 -8.27 10.29
N LYS A 98 10.98 -8.66 11.39
CA LYS A 98 10.90 -10.07 11.83
C LYS A 98 10.05 -10.90 10.88
N LEU A 99 9.03 -10.29 10.25
CA LEU A 99 8.26 -10.95 9.20
C LEU A 99 9.13 -11.23 7.97
N LEU A 100 10.07 -10.33 7.66
CA LEU A 100 10.98 -10.48 6.52
C LEU A 100 12.08 -11.51 6.78
N GLU A 101 12.66 -11.54 7.99
CA GLU A 101 13.63 -12.56 8.42
C GLU A 101 13.04 -13.97 8.26
N GLY A 102 11.82 -14.19 8.78
CA GLY A 102 11.17 -15.51 8.78
C GLY A 102 10.64 -15.97 7.41
N THR A 103 10.40 -15.04 6.47
CA THR A 103 9.77 -15.34 5.17
C THR A 103 10.76 -15.29 4.00
N PHE A 104 11.70 -14.34 4.03
CA PHE A 104 12.58 -14.02 2.90
C PHE A 104 14.07 -14.18 3.23
N GLY A 105 14.44 -14.47 4.49
CA GLY A 105 15.82 -14.76 4.89
C GLY A 105 16.76 -13.55 4.88
N TYR A 106 16.21 -12.35 5.04
CA TYR A 106 16.99 -11.13 5.30
C TYR A 106 17.57 -11.10 6.71
#